data_AF-A0A2B2BTA8-F1
#
_entry.id   AF-A0A2B2BTA8-F1
#
_cell.length_a   1.000
_cell.length_b   1.000
_cell.length_c   1.000
_cell.angle_alpha   90.00
_cell.angle_beta   90.00
_cell.angle_gamma   90.00
#
_symmetry.space_group_name_H-M   'P 1'
#
loop_
_entity.id
_entity.type
_entity.pdbx_description
1 polymer ?
#
loop_
_entity_poly.entity_id
_entity_poly.type
_entity_poly.pdbx_seq_one_letter_code
_entity_poly.pdbx_strand_id
1 'polypeptide(L)'
;MNSMKRKNYKRKLIAYLVIWSVVLSSLLFSSPDNIVVSASAVPEIQILTPNEGTLLNAPLVEFTGTISDDLTSADKLTVKVFEQPEDSQQPIDITGEGKLSMIPNGTAADFLYSKDFSEGVHAVTFVVTDEDGVSAKAEHTITVKSEGTVTNEDTPVTVTTEDTPETTDHVSDNPVTSTEEAMPTTDESSASTEKTITSQAAIEEEGSRPYMYKMYLIPKDAADQYEPGKSVPSSFLPVEDMTRVPLNYVILVDVRSTEPLTKTQPLLTSFGDIKGDEDLIAITVITDNLKSYVYTFTPDLNFNPGTTYDVYLNPKFSTETEKVIIPRFLKFTTVSDYKNTEFQVDRAADETIDNDSIHGPFSVVTSACSFCHSTHNGTDEFLLKGGKGSTENDMCMACHDGTGSPKIEDNNSHSKHYTGSTVSCSSCHDPHNPGTKQNPNSLHPKEGKDPYYNYKKAGTATGALSDYSLCFSCHGNGKKTNIEKYYSDGTLKSQSGHNFQAQTESGISLNGQFPCAECHETHGAANIKMLRPELGNTKLSGQKPESDQLDDNWFSKSTTNWDADAQRKFCLSCHNGKTDLYGKQGKAIYDKETGDPINPANDGHDRESQKTCAECHSDSQSFMETAHAPKRITP
;
A
#
# COMPACT_ATOMS: atom_id res chain seq x y z
N MET A 1 66.96 35.07 55.02
CA MET A 1 66.75 34.32 53.76
C MET A 1 65.51 34.86 53.07
N ASN A 2 65.67 35.79 52.11
CA ASN A 2 64.55 36.34 51.35
C ASN A 2 64.28 35.47 50.12
N SER A 3 63.26 34.61 50.22
CA SER A 3 62.73 33.83 49.10
C SER A 3 61.99 34.78 48.14
N MET A 4 62.65 35.16 47.05
CA MET A 4 62.01 35.87 45.95
C MET A 4 61.04 34.92 45.23
N LYS A 5 59.74 35.07 45.51
CA LYS A 5 58.67 34.49 44.69
C LYS A 5 58.78 35.03 43.27
N ARG A 6 59.30 34.21 42.34
CA ARG A 6 59.20 34.47 40.89
C ARG A 6 57.73 34.49 40.50
N LYS A 7 57.13 35.68 40.49
CA LYS A 7 55.78 35.87 39.96
C LYS A 7 55.83 35.64 38.45
N ASN A 8 55.19 34.56 38.03
CA ASN A 8 55.18 34.11 36.64
C ASN A 8 54.14 34.91 35.83
N TYR A 9 54.38 36.22 35.71
CA TYR A 9 53.48 37.17 35.05
C TYR A 9 53.18 36.81 33.60
N LYS A 10 54.17 36.22 32.90
CA LYS A 10 54.00 35.75 31.51
C LYS A 10 52.91 34.67 31.38
N ARG A 11 52.86 33.73 32.34
CA ARG A 11 51.87 32.64 32.32
C ARG A 11 50.44 33.14 32.57
N LYS A 12 50.29 34.14 33.44
CA LYS A 12 48.99 34.79 33.68
C LYS A 12 48.53 35.60 32.47
N LEU A 13 49.45 36.32 31.81
CA LEU A 13 49.12 37.11 30.63
C LEU A 13 48.61 36.23 29.48
N ILE A 14 49.27 35.09 29.23
CA ILE A 14 48.84 34.13 28.20
C ILE A 14 47.46 33.54 28.54
N ALA A 15 47.21 33.20 29.81
CA ALA A 15 45.91 32.69 30.23
C ALA A 15 44.79 33.73 30.03
N TYR A 16 45.04 35.00 30.34
CA TYR A 16 44.07 36.06 30.08
C TYR A 16 43.81 36.28 28.59
N LEU A 17 44.83 36.19 27.75
CA LEU A 17 44.67 36.28 26.30
C LEU A 17 43.80 35.16 25.75
N VAL A 18 44.03 33.91 26.17
CA VAL A 18 43.21 32.76 25.72
C VAL A 18 41.77 32.90 26.19
N ILE A 19 41.54 33.29 27.44
CA ILE A 19 40.18 33.51 27.97
C ILE A 19 39.47 34.62 27.18
N TRP A 20 40.17 35.74 26.89
CA TRP A 20 39.61 36.81 26.08
C TRP A 20 39.33 36.39 24.64
N SER A 21 40.20 35.58 24.01
CA SER A 21 39.95 35.05 22.67
C SER A 21 38.71 34.17 22.61
N VAL A 22 38.49 33.32 23.62
CA VAL A 22 37.28 32.47 23.71
C VAL A 22 36.04 33.34 23.91
N VAL A 23 36.08 34.29 24.85
CA VAL A 23 34.94 35.20 25.11
C VAL A 23 34.61 36.08 23.90
N LEU A 24 35.63 36.61 23.21
CA LEU A 24 35.43 37.42 22.01
C LEU A 24 34.93 36.58 20.84
N SER A 25 35.35 35.31 20.71
CA SER A 25 34.80 34.41 19.70
C SER A 25 33.32 34.12 19.95
N SER A 26 32.89 33.89 21.20
CA SER A 26 31.47 33.71 21.52
C SER A 26 30.62 34.97 21.30
N LEU A 27 31.22 36.17 21.36
CA LEU A 27 30.54 37.44 21.08
C LEU A 27 30.49 37.77 19.58
N LEU A 28 31.47 37.32 18.80
CA LEU A 28 31.49 37.51 17.34
C LEU A 28 30.70 36.43 16.58
N PHE A 29 30.49 35.26 17.20
CA PHE A 29 29.60 34.20 16.72
C PHE A 29 28.28 34.13 17.51
N SER A 30 27.83 35.27 18.05
CA SER A 30 26.42 35.43 18.40
C SER A 30 25.64 35.31 17.09
N SER A 31 25.14 34.10 16.81
CA SER A 31 24.28 33.81 15.66
C SER A 31 23.21 34.89 15.60
N PRO A 32 22.98 35.55 14.45
CA PRO A 32 21.78 36.36 14.30
C PRO A 32 20.59 35.47 14.66
N ASP A 33 19.73 35.98 15.53
CA ASP A 33 18.49 35.33 15.92
C ASP A 33 17.79 34.78 14.69
N ASN A 34 17.53 33.47 14.69
CA ASN A 34 16.48 32.80 13.93
C ASN A 34 16.23 33.37 12.52
N ILE A 35 17.16 33.21 11.59
CA ILE A 35 16.74 33.07 10.19
C ILE A 35 16.12 31.68 10.11
N VAL A 36 14.85 31.59 10.50
CA VAL A 36 13.98 30.52 10.07
C VAL A 36 13.94 30.67 8.56
N VAL A 37 14.74 29.88 7.85
CA VAL A 37 14.47 29.60 6.45
C VAL A 37 13.18 28.81 6.50
N SER A 38 12.05 29.52 6.48
CA SER A 38 10.74 28.91 6.33
C SER A 38 10.87 28.02 5.10
N ALA A 39 10.51 26.75 5.24
CA ALA A 39 10.31 25.90 4.08
C ALA A 39 9.43 26.69 3.09
N SER A 40 9.73 26.56 1.79
CA SER A 40 8.90 27.15 0.74
C SER A 40 7.45 26.91 1.09
N ALA A 41 6.67 27.98 1.23
CA ALA A 41 5.25 27.85 1.51
C ALA A 41 4.66 27.01 0.37
N VAL A 42 3.89 25.98 0.72
CA VAL A 42 3.15 25.21 -0.26
C VAL A 42 1.85 25.99 -0.50
N PRO A 43 1.47 26.27 -1.76
CA PRO A 43 0.23 26.97 -2.04
C PRO A 43 -0.97 26.27 -1.38
N GLU A 44 -1.94 27.03 -0.90
CA GLU A 44 -3.19 26.52 -0.34
C GLU A 44 -4.32 26.64 -1.37
N ILE A 45 -5.24 25.68 -1.36
CA ILE A 45 -6.46 25.71 -2.17
C ILE A 45 -7.65 25.20 -1.36
N GLN A 46 -8.77 25.92 -1.44
CA GLN A 46 -10.04 25.56 -0.83
C GLN A 46 -11.18 25.70 -1.83
N ILE A 47 -11.98 24.64 -2.00
CA ILE A 47 -13.19 24.66 -2.82
C ILE A 47 -14.38 24.97 -1.89
N LEU A 48 -15.16 26.00 -2.23
CA LEU A 48 -16.29 26.49 -1.44
C LEU A 48 -17.63 26.02 -2.00
N THR A 49 -17.78 25.99 -3.32
CA THR A 49 -18.98 25.47 -3.99
C THR A 49 -18.62 24.70 -5.25
N PRO A 50 -19.44 23.71 -5.66
CA PRO A 50 -20.51 23.08 -4.88
C PRO A 50 -19.96 22.35 -3.64
N ASN A 51 -20.80 21.85 -2.74
CA ASN A 51 -20.32 21.00 -1.63
C ASN A 51 -19.91 19.62 -2.16
N GLU A 52 -19.06 18.90 -1.43
CA GLU A 52 -18.65 17.54 -1.80
C GLU A 52 -19.87 16.62 -1.94
N GLY A 53 -19.95 15.87 -3.04
CA GLY A 53 -21.05 14.94 -3.34
C GLY A 53 -22.37 15.62 -3.74
N THR A 54 -22.37 16.89 -4.13
CA THR A 54 -23.61 17.59 -4.52
C THR A 54 -24.21 16.99 -5.79
N LEU A 55 -25.53 16.77 -5.76
CA LEU A 55 -26.35 16.40 -6.92
C LEU A 55 -26.84 17.66 -7.66
N LEU A 56 -26.48 17.79 -8.92
CA LEU A 56 -26.78 18.94 -9.78
C LEU A 56 -27.73 18.52 -10.90
N ASN A 57 -28.79 19.31 -11.11
CA ASN A 57 -29.78 19.07 -12.19
C ASN A 57 -29.48 19.87 -13.46
N ALA A 58 -28.30 20.51 -13.53
CA ALA A 58 -27.87 21.29 -14.69
C ALA A 58 -26.47 20.83 -15.11
N PRO A 59 -26.20 20.73 -16.42
CA PRO A 59 -24.88 20.34 -16.93
C PRO A 59 -23.82 21.42 -16.66
N LEU A 60 -24.20 22.69 -16.67
CA LEU A 60 -23.29 23.78 -16.32
C LEU A 60 -23.04 23.79 -14.81
N VAL A 61 -21.79 23.51 -14.42
CA VAL A 61 -21.36 23.51 -13.02
C VAL A 61 -20.36 24.63 -12.78
N GLU A 62 -20.57 25.38 -11.70
CA GLU A 62 -19.70 26.47 -11.26
C GLU A 62 -19.00 26.09 -9.96
N PHE A 63 -17.67 25.99 -10.04
CA PHE A 63 -16.80 25.82 -8.89
C PHE A 63 -16.31 27.18 -8.41
N THR A 64 -16.48 27.46 -7.12
CA THR A 64 -15.89 28.64 -6.48
C THR A 64 -14.95 28.20 -5.36
N GLY A 65 -13.91 28.98 -5.13
CA GLY A 65 -12.95 28.68 -4.09
C GLY A 65 -11.93 29.79 -3.89
N THR A 66 -10.96 29.53 -3.01
CA THR A 66 -9.84 30.41 -2.72
C THR A 66 -8.53 29.67 -2.95
N ILE A 67 -7.52 30.41 -3.41
CA ILE A 67 -6.14 29.97 -3.48
C ILE A 67 -5.25 31.00 -2.80
N SER A 68 -4.16 30.59 -2.16
CA SER A 68 -3.22 31.52 -1.53
C SER A 68 -1.82 30.95 -1.44
N ASP A 69 -0.81 31.82 -1.45
CA ASP A 69 0.56 31.45 -1.15
C ASP A 69 1.27 32.58 -0.39
N ASP A 70 2.04 32.25 0.64
CA ASP A 70 2.68 33.28 1.49
C ASP A 70 3.80 34.04 0.77
N LEU A 71 4.38 33.47 -0.29
CA LEU A 71 5.55 33.99 -0.99
C LEU A 71 5.23 34.49 -2.41
N THR A 72 4.16 33.98 -3.01
CA THR A 72 3.78 34.18 -4.40
C THR A 72 2.53 35.04 -4.49
N SER A 73 2.61 36.15 -5.23
CA SER A 73 1.43 36.99 -5.47
C SER A 73 0.40 36.25 -6.33
N ALA A 74 -0.88 36.50 -6.07
CA ALA A 74 -1.95 35.68 -6.66
C ALA A 74 -2.02 35.74 -8.20
N ASP A 75 -1.51 36.79 -8.82
CA ASP A 75 -1.38 36.94 -10.28
C ASP A 75 -0.33 36.02 -10.91
N LYS A 76 0.56 35.44 -10.09
CA LYS A 76 1.58 34.48 -10.51
C LYS A 76 1.19 33.03 -10.24
N LEU A 77 0.13 32.79 -9.47
CA LEU A 77 -0.39 31.44 -9.26
C LEU A 77 -1.03 30.92 -10.54
N THR A 78 -0.75 29.67 -10.87
CA THR A 78 -1.38 28.98 -12.01
C THR A 78 -2.32 27.91 -11.50
N VAL A 79 -3.54 27.85 -12.04
CA VAL A 79 -4.54 26.83 -11.69
C VAL A 79 -4.79 25.94 -12.89
N LYS A 80 -4.68 24.62 -12.69
CA LYS A 80 -5.12 23.59 -13.63
C LYS A 80 -6.31 22.84 -13.06
N VAL A 81 -7.21 22.42 -13.94
CA VAL A 81 -8.41 21.66 -13.57
C VAL A 81 -8.42 20.36 -14.35
N PHE A 82 -8.60 19.25 -13.65
CA PHE A 82 -8.69 17.91 -14.22
C PHE A 82 -10.04 17.29 -13.91
N GLU A 83 -10.59 16.54 -14.86
CA GLU A 83 -11.80 15.75 -14.70
C GLU A 83 -11.45 14.28 -14.83
N GLN A 84 -11.94 13.47 -13.91
CA GLN A 84 -11.93 12.03 -14.03
C GLN A 84 -13.39 11.54 -14.09
N PRO A 85 -13.92 11.29 -15.30
CA PRO A 85 -15.20 10.62 -15.48
C PRO A 85 -15.15 9.20 -14.89
N GLU A 86 -16.30 8.68 -14.45
CA GLU A 86 -16.43 7.34 -13.86
C GLU A 86 -15.80 6.23 -14.73
N ASP A 87 -15.93 6.33 -16.05
CA ASP A 87 -15.39 5.35 -17.01
C ASP A 87 -13.90 5.55 -17.36
N SER A 88 -13.27 6.64 -16.89
CA SER A 88 -11.88 6.98 -17.21
C SER A 88 -10.89 6.54 -16.15
N GLN A 89 -9.83 5.84 -16.57
CA GLN A 89 -8.72 5.46 -15.69
C GLN A 89 -7.69 6.57 -15.47
N GLN A 90 -7.75 7.66 -16.25
CA GLN A 90 -6.82 8.80 -16.13
C GLN A 90 -7.58 10.13 -16.06
N PRO A 91 -7.16 11.06 -15.19
CA PRO A 91 -7.66 12.42 -15.21
C PRO A 91 -7.33 13.13 -16.53
N ILE A 92 -8.30 13.85 -17.08
CA ILE A 92 -8.20 14.61 -18.33
C ILE A 92 -8.04 16.09 -17.96
N ASP A 93 -7.08 16.79 -18.55
CA ASP A 93 -6.89 18.24 -18.35
C ASP A 93 -8.02 19.02 -19.04
N ILE A 94 -8.95 19.55 -18.24
CA ILE A 94 -10.12 20.33 -18.69
C ILE A 94 -9.93 21.82 -18.45
N THR A 95 -8.72 22.28 -18.13
CA THR A 95 -8.43 23.69 -17.83
C THR A 95 -8.90 24.61 -18.96
N GLY A 96 -8.69 24.20 -20.21
CA GLY A 96 -9.07 24.95 -21.41
C GLY A 96 -10.50 24.72 -21.91
N GLU A 97 -11.23 23.75 -21.34
CA GLU A 97 -12.61 23.44 -21.73
C GLU A 97 -13.65 24.27 -20.98
N GLY A 98 -13.28 24.74 -19.78
CA GLY A 98 -14.10 25.64 -18.97
C GLY A 98 -13.70 27.11 -19.08
N LYS A 99 -14.38 27.94 -18.31
CA LYS A 99 -14.03 29.35 -18.10
C LYS A 99 -13.52 29.53 -16.68
N LEU A 100 -12.20 29.67 -16.56
CA LEU A 100 -11.53 30.02 -15.31
C LEU A 100 -11.39 31.55 -15.18
N SER A 101 -11.81 32.10 -14.05
CA SER A 101 -11.62 33.50 -13.66
C SER A 101 -10.99 33.55 -12.28
N MET A 102 -9.96 34.36 -12.12
CA MET A 102 -9.32 34.62 -10.82
C MET A 102 -9.45 36.10 -10.47
N ILE A 103 -9.81 36.38 -9.22
CA ILE A 103 -9.93 37.74 -8.68
C ILE A 103 -8.86 37.88 -7.58
N PRO A 104 -7.71 38.51 -7.89
CA PRO A 104 -6.63 38.69 -6.92
C PRO A 104 -7.04 39.55 -5.72
N ASN A 105 -6.62 39.12 -4.53
CA ASN A 105 -6.75 39.81 -3.25
C ASN A 105 -5.44 39.67 -2.45
N GLY A 106 -4.41 40.41 -2.87
CA GLY A 106 -3.08 40.34 -2.27
C GLY A 106 -2.34 39.05 -2.64
N THR A 107 -2.01 38.24 -1.64
CA THR A 107 -1.37 36.91 -1.79
C THR A 107 -2.39 35.78 -1.98
N ALA A 108 -3.69 36.09 -1.94
CA ALA A 108 -4.77 35.16 -2.22
C ALA A 108 -5.51 35.56 -3.51
N ALA A 109 -6.20 34.61 -4.14
CA ALA A 109 -7.20 34.88 -5.17
C ALA A 109 -8.46 34.06 -4.92
N ASP A 110 -9.61 34.68 -5.14
CA ASP A 110 -10.84 33.93 -5.32
C ASP A 110 -10.86 33.41 -6.76
N PHE A 111 -11.24 32.16 -6.97
CA PHE A 111 -11.42 31.60 -8.31
C PHE A 111 -12.86 31.18 -8.57
N LEU A 112 -13.25 31.27 -9.84
CA LEU A 112 -14.47 30.74 -10.41
C LEU A 112 -14.11 29.91 -11.64
N TYR A 113 -14.50 28.64 -11.66
CA TYR A 113 -14.37 27.77 -12.82
C TYR A 113 -15.74 27.25 -13.24
N SER A 114 -16.15 27.50 -14.49
CA SER A 114 -17.43 27.03 -15.01
C SER A 114 -17.25 26.15 -16.25
N LYS A 115 -17.86 24.96 -16.30
CA LYS A 115 -17.84 24.03 -17.44
C LYS A 115 -19.16 23.26 -17.53
N ASP A 116 -19.55 22.88 -18.74
CA ASP A 116 -20.62 21.90 -18.97
C ASP A 116 -20.07 20.47 -18.78
N PHE A 117 -20.66 19.73 -17.85
CA PHE A 117 -20.35 18.34 -17.54
C PHE A 117 -21.38 17.41 -18.17
N SER A 118 -20.96 16.20 -18.58
CA SER A 118 -21.90 15.17 -19.03
C SER A 118 -22.72 14.62 -17.86
N GLU A 119 -23.81 13.92 -18.14
CA GLU A 119 -24.52 13.17 -17.11
C GLU A 119 -23.60 12.10 -16.48
N GLY A 120 -23.66 11.94 -15.15
CA GLY A 120 -22.86 10.99 -14.40
C GLY A 120 -22.13 11.57 -13.19
N VAL A 121 -21.28 10.73 -12.57
CA VAL A 121 -20.41 11.11 -11.46
C VAL A 121 -19.07 11.61 -12.01
N HIS A 122 -18.59 12.73 -11.46
CA HIS A 122 -17.34 13.36 -11.86
C HIS A 122 -16.47 13.68 -10.66
N ALA A 123 -15.22 13.25 -10.69
CA ALA A 123 -14.18 13.72 -9.77
C ALA A 123 -13.39 14.85 -10.45
N VAL A 124 -13.41 16.04 -9.85
CA VAL A 124 -12.77 17.24 -10.37
C VAL A 124 -11.60 17.62 -9.47
N THR A 125 -10.39 17.70 -10.02
CA THR A 125 -9.17 18.04 -9.28
C THR A 125 -8.67 19.42 -9.70
N PHE A 126 -8.49 20.31 -8.74
CA PHE A 126 -7.84 21.60 -8.93
C PHE A 126 -6.40 21.52 -8.45
N VAL A 127 -5.45 21.94 -9.28
CA VAL A 127 -4.02 21.99 -8.95
C VAL A 127 -3.55 23.44 -9.05
N VAL A 128 -3.04 23.99 -7.95
CA VAL A 128 -2.43 25.31 -7.89
C VAL A 128 -0.93 25.16 -7.88
N THR A 129 -0.21 25.91 -8.71
CA THR A 129 1.25 25.89 -8.78
C THR A 129 1.80 27.32 -8.70
N ASP A 130 2.82 27.52 -7.87
CA ASP A 130 3.53 28.79 -7.73
C ASP A 130 4.57 29.01 -8.85
N GLU A 131 5.33 30.12 -8.76
CA GLU A 131 6.36 30.45 -9.76
C GLU A 131 7.61 29.56 -9.69
N ASP A 132 7.83 28.87 -8.56
CA ASP A 132 8.94 27.95 -8.32
C ASP A 132 8.59 26.49 -8.67
N GLY A 133 7.33 26.23 -9.05
CA GLY A 133 6.84 24.92 -9.46
C GLY A 133 6.34 24.04 -8.30
N VAL A 134 6.17 24.60 -7.09
CA VAL A 134 5.55 23.90 -5.96
C VAL A 134 4.05 23.91 -6.16
N SER A 135 3.42 22.75 -5.99
CA SER A 135 2.00 22.58 -6.24
C SER A 135 1.23 22.03 -5.05
N ALA A 136 -0.04 22.41 -4.94
CA ALA A 136 -1.04 21.77 -4.09
C ALA A 136 -2.27 21.39 -4.90
N LYS A 137 -3.04 20.43 -4.40
CA LYS A 137 -4.26 19.96 -5.06
C LYS A 137 -5.44 19.83 -4.11
N ALA A 138 -6.64 20.07 -4.63
CA ALA A 138 -7.92 19.77 -4.00
C ALA A 138 -8.78 18.96 -4.96
N GLU A 139 -9.36 17.88 -4.47
CA GLU A 139 -10.24 16.98 -5.23
C GLU A 139 -11.68 17.19 -4.76
N HIS A 140 -12.63 17.12 -5.68
CA HIS A 140 -14.04 17.38 -5.40
C HIS A 140 -14.96 16.51 -6.26
N THR A 141 -15.96 15.88 -5.66
CA THR A 141 -16.90 14.99 -6.37
C THR A 141 -18.26 15.65 -6.57
N ILE A 142 -18.81 15.55 -7.78
CA ILE A 142 -20.17 16.00 -8.12
C ILE A 142 -20.93 14.93 -8.90
N THR A 143 -22.26 15.03 -8.91
CA THR A 143 -23.10 14.20 -9.78
C THR A 143 -24.02 15.10 -10.60
N VAL A 144 -23.99 14.94 -11.91
CA VAL A 144 -24.83 15.71 -12.84
C VAL A 144 -25.93 14.82 -13.39
N LYS A 145 -27.19 15.25 -13.23
CA LYS A 145 -28.37 14.62 -13.84
C LYS A 145 -28.84 15.43 -15.02
N SER A 146 -29.15 14.74 -16.12
CA SER A 146 -29.87 15.35 -17.22
C SER A 146 -31.32 15.58 -16.78
N GLU A 147 -31.84 16.80 -16.93
CA GLU A 147 -33.29 17.03 -16.77
C GLU A 147 -34.00 16.18 -17.82
N GLY A 148 -34.48 15.01 -17.39
CA GLY A 148 -35.35 14.17 -18.19
C GLY A 148 -36.54 15.02 -18.63
N THR A 149 -36.74 15.09 -19.94
CA THR A 149 -37.89 15.72 -20.59
C THR A 149 -39.15 15.47 -19.76
N VAL A 150 -39.65 16.51 -19.08
CA VAL A 150 -40.86 16.42 -18.27
C VAL A 150 -42.02 16.13 -19.22
N THR A 151 -42.39 14.85 -19.34
CA THR A 151 -43.69 14.46 -19.88
C THR A 151 -44.73 14.79 -18.81
N ASN A 152 -45.45 15.88 -19.04
CA ASN A 152 -46.65 16.23 -18.27
C ASN A 152 -47.69 15.10 -18.43
N GLU A 153 -47.83 14.25 -17.42
CA GLU A 153 -49.08 13.54 -17.15
C GLU A 153 -49.62 13.95 -15.78
N ASP A 154 -50.56 14.89 -15.82
CA ASP A 154 -51.52 15.17 -14.76
C ASP A 154 -52.40 13.94 -14.53
N THR A 155 -52.46 13.40 -13.31
CA THR A 155 -53.71 12.90 -12.72
C THR A 155 -53.62 12.97 -11.19
N PRO A 156 -54.63 13.55 -10.49
CA PRO A 156 -54.61 13.69 -9.04
C PRO A 156 -55.18 12.43 -8.36
N VAL A 157 -54.50 11.94 -7.32
CA VAL A 157 -55.07 10.92 -6.43
C VAL A 157 -55.21 11.45 -5.01
N THR A 158 -56.45 11.28 -4.55
CA THR A 158 -57.13 11.73 -3.36
C THR A 158 -56.52 11.22 -2.06
N VAL A 159 -56.45 12.14 -1.09
CA VAL A 159 -56.14 11.88 0.33
C VAL A 159 -57.32 11.14 0.97
N THR A 160 -57.05 10.04 1.67
CA THR A 160 -57.94 9.53 2.72
C THR A 160 -57.12 9.07 3.91
N THR A 161 -57.25 9.82 5.00
CA THR A 161 -56.88 9.47 6.37
C THR A 161 -57.91 8.50 6.95
N GLU A 162 -57.47 7.48 7.67
CA GLU A 162 -58.26 6.93 8.79
C GLU A 162 -57.35 6.33 9.87
N ASP A 163 -57.66 6.75 11.10
CA ASP A 163 -57.05 6.38 12.37
C ASP A 163 -57.60 5.05 12.90
N THR A 164 -56.89 4.52 13.91
CA THR A 164 -57.38 3.88 15.16
C THR A 164 -57.01 2.39 15.33
N PRO A 165 -56.62 1.97 16.57
CA PRO A 165 -55.87 0.75 16.83
C PRO A 165 -56.72 -0.36 17.46
N GLU A 166 -56.18 -1.58 17.56
CA GLU A 166 -56.62 -2.50 18.62
C GLU A 166 -55.56 -3.53 19.03
N THR A 167 -55.58 -3.75 20.33
CA THR A 167 -54.83 -4.64 21.23
C THR A 167 -54.93 -6.14 20.93
N THR A 168 -53.96 -6.93 21.40
CA THR A 168 -54.26 -8.14 22.21
C THR A 168 -53.04 -8.64 22.99
N ASP A 169 -53.28 -8.89 24.28
CA ASP A 169 -52.44 -9.58 25.26
C ASP A 169 -52.44 -11.11 25.07
N HIS A 170 -51.34 -11.78 25.43
CA HIS A 170 -51.24 -13.05 26.21
C HIS A 170 -49.76 -13.48 26.24
N VAL A 171 -49.00 -13.41 27.35
CA VAL A 171 -49.00 -14.13 28.65
C VAL A 171 -48.49 -15.59 28.60
N SER A 172 -47.39 -15.78 29.33
CA SER A 172 -46.91 -16.92 30.14
C SER A 172 -46.18 -18.14 29.53
N ASP A 173 -44.90 -18.20 29.92
CA ASP A 173 -44.33 -19.16 30.88
C ASP A 173 -44.12 -20.66 30.51
N ASN A 174 -42.82 -20.96 30.32
CA ASN A 174 -41.99 -21.86 31.17
C ASN A 174 -41.98 -23.39 30.84
N PRO A 175 -41.15 -24.23 31.49
CA PRO A 175 -39.85 -24.69 30.96
C PRO A 175 -39.64 -26.25 31.00
N VAL A 176 -38.38 -26.70 30.86
CA VAL A 176 -37.80 -28.04 31.19
C VAL A 176 -38.15 -29.14 30.15
N THR A 177 -37.33 -30.11 29.71
CA THR A 177 -36.26 -30.92 30.35
C THR A 177 -35.47 -31.70 29.29
N SER A 178 -34.23 -32.01 29.63
CA SER A 178 -33.28 -32.97 29.03
C SER A 178 -33.77 -34.41 28.96
N THR A 179 -33.35 -35.18 27.95
CA THR A 179 -33.05 -36.63 28.11
C THR A 179 -32.05 -37.11 27.04
N GLU A 180 -30.97 -37.74 27.50
CA GLU A 180 -30.10 -38.65 26.74
C GLU A 180 -30.88 -39.90 26.30
N GLU A 181 -30.59 -40.46 25.12
CA GLU A 181 -30.07 -41.84 25.01
C GLU A 181 -29.89 -42.29 23.54
N ALA A 182 -28.74 -42.93 23.34
CA ALA A 182 -28.46 -44.11 22.53
C ALA A 182 -28.80 -44.18 21.02
N MET A 183 -27.73 -44.46 20.27
CA MET A 183 -27.71 -44.96 18.89
C MET A 183 -28.56 -46.23 18.69
N PRO A 184 -28.97 -46.49 17.44
CA PRO A 184 -28.35 -47.63 16.76
C PRO A 184 -27.96 -47.36 15.31
N THR A 185 -26.89 -48.04 14.92
CA THR A 185 -26.39 -48.27 13.56
C THR A 185 -27.39 -49.05 12.71
N THR A 186 -27.63 -48.59 11.48
CA THR A 186 -28.07 -49.46 10.38
C THR A 186 -27.52 -48.93 9.06
N ASP A 187 -26.73 -49.80 8.41
CA ASP A 187 -26.37 -49.74 7.00
C ASP A 187 -27.64 -49.76 6.13
N GLU A 188 -27.80 -48.80 5.23
CA GLU A 188 -28.61 -48.99 4.03
C GLU A 188 -28.08 -48.14 2.86
N SER A 189 -27.34 -48.84 2.00
CA SER A 189 -26.92 -48.41 0.67
C SER A 189 -28.15 -48.06 -0.18
N SER A 190 -28.35 -46.77 -0.45
CA SER A 190 -29.35 -46.27 -1.39
C SER A 190 -28.64 -45.55 -2.54
N ALA A 191 -28.74 -46.14 -3.74
CA ALA A 191 -28.25 -45.57 -4.98
C ALA A 191 -29.03 -44.30 -5.33
N SER A 192 -28.36 -43.14 -5.30
CA SER A 192 -28.92 -41.89 -5.79
C SER A 192 -28.64 -41.73 -7.28
N THR A 193 -29.71 -41.57 -8.06
CA THR A 193 -29.67 -41.24 -9.48
C THR A 193 -29.05 -39.85 -9.66
N GLU A 194 -27.88 -39.82 -10.29
CA GLU A 194 -27.11 -38.63 -10.60
C GLU A 194 -27.86 -37.80 -11.66
N LYS A 195 -28.48 -36.70 -11.23
CA LYS A 195 -29.02 -35.68 -12.13
C LYS A 195 -27.88 -34.70 -12.41
N THR A 196 -27.21 -34.90 -13.54
CA THR A 196 -26.18 -34.01 -14.07
C THR A 196 -26.75 -32.60 -14.25
N ILE A 197 -26.44 -31.70 -13.32
CA ILE A 197 -26.56 -30.26 -13.52
C ILE A 197 -25.22 -29.81 -14.09
N THR A 198 -25.19 -29.64 -15.41
CA THR A 198 -24.07 -29.04 -16.13
C THR A 198 -24.01 -27.55 -15.80
N SER A 199 -23.39 -27.19 -14.67
CA SER A 199 -22.79 -25.86 -14.53
C SER A 199 -21.40 -25.96 -15.13
N GLN A 200 -21.29 -25.50 -16.37
CA GLN A 200 -20.04 -25.48 -17.11
C GLN A 200 -19.16 -24.37 -16.53
N ALA A 201 -18.49 -24.66 -15.41
CA ALA A 201 -17.32 -23.90 -15.01
C ALA A 201 -16.28 -24.17 -16.10
N ALA A 202 -15.89 -23.12 -16.84
CA ALA A 202 -14.75 -23.18 -17.74
C ALA A 202 -13.53 -23.62 -16.91
N ILE A 203 -13.13 -24.88 -17.08
CA ILE A 203 -11.84 -25.34 -16.61
C ILE A 203 -10.84 -24.67 -17.55
N GLU A 204 -10.33 -23.51 -17.16
CA GLU A 204 -9.19 -22.90 -17.86
C GLU A 204 -8.08 -23.94 -17.89
N GLU A 205 -7.67 -24.36 -19.10
CA GLU A 205 -6.57 -25.31 -19.25
C GLU A 205 -5.30 -24.68 -18.70
N GLU A 206 -4.74 -25.32 -17.67
CA GLU A 206 -3.47 -24.94 -17.05
C GLU A 206 -2.36 -24.93 -18.11
N GLY A 207 -1.69 -23.79 -18.29
CA GLY A 207 -0.64 -23.54 -19.29
C GLY A 207 -1.05 -22.68 -20.50
N SER A 208 -2.24 -22.08 -20.48
CA SER A 208 -2.79 -21.32 -21.60
C SER A 208 -2.71 -19.79 -21.45
N ARG A 209 -2.58 -19.24 -20.24
CA ARG A 209 -2.54 -17.78 -20.03
C ARG A 209 -1.11 -17.24 -20.05
N PRO A 210 -0.90 -16.00 -20.54
CA PRO A 210 0.40 -15.38 -20.47
C PRO A 210 0.70 -14.99 -19.02
N TYR A 211 1.98 -14.93 -18.65
CA TYR A 211 2.36 -14.60 -17.28
C TYR A 211 3.72 -13.98 -17.11
N MET A 212 3.86 -13.12 -16.11
CA MET A 212 5.16 -12.60 -15.70
C MET A 212 5.95 -13.68 -14.97
N TYR A 213 7.02 -14.15 -15.60
CA TYR A 213 7.95 -15.09 -15.01
C TYR A 213 8.94 -14.39 -14.08
N LYS A 214 9.50 -13.26 -14.52
CA LYS A 214 10.42 -12.44 -13.72
C LYS A 214 10.27 -10.96 -14.05
N MET A 215 10.57 -10.13 -13.06
CA MET A 215 10.76 -8.71 -13.25
C MET A 215 12.04 -8.27 -12.55
N TYR A 216 12.80 -7.39 -13.19
CA TYR A 216 14.00 -6.78 -12.63
C TYR A 216 14.01 -5.28 -12.85
N LEU A 217 14.63 -4.58 -11.92
CA LEU A 217 15.17 -3.24 -12.11
C LEU A 217 16.63 -3.40 -12.55
N ILE A 218 16.98 -2.81 -13.69
CA ILE A 218 18.30 -2.99 -14.32
C ILE A 218 18.90 -1.64 -14.72
N PRO A 219 20.24 -1.52 -14.84
CA PRO A 219 20.84 -0.35 -15.48
C PRO A 219 20.31 -0.14 -16.89
N LYS A 220 20.12 1.12 -17.30
CA LYS A 220 19.51 1.50 -18.60
C LYS A 220 20.09 0.78 -19.83
N ASP A 221 21.39 0.48 -19.81
CA ASP A 221 22.10 -0.14 -20.93
C ASP A 221 22.43 -1.63 -20.72
N ALA A 222 21.75 -2.30 -19.77
CA ALA A 222 22.06 -3.70 -19.41
C ALA A 222 21.01 -4.72 -19.90
N ALA A 223 20.00 -4.30 -20.65
CA ALA A 223 18.89 -5.18 -21.03
C ALA A 223 19.32 -6.36 -21.91
N ASP A 224 20.35 -6.17 -22.73
CA ASP A 224 20.96 -7.19 -23.58
C ASP A 224 21.69 -8.30 -22.80
N GLN A 225 21.98 -8.07 -21.51
CA GLN A 225 22.57 -9.06 -20.61
C GLN A 225 21.53 -10.04 -20.05
N TYR A 226 20.23 -9.79 -20.28
CA TYR A 226 19.19 -10.73 -19.90
C TYR A 226 19.03 -11.85 -20.92
N GLU A 227 19.26 -13.09 -20.47
CA GLU A 227 18.97 -14.28 -21.25
C GLU A 227 17.97 -15.17 -20.52
N PRO A 228 16.76 -15.41 -21.09
CA PRO A 228 15.76 -16.25 -20.47
C PRO A 228 16.29 -17.64 -20.08
N GLY A 229 16.10 -18.02 -18.81
CA GLY A 229 16.55 -19.30 -18.27
C GLY A 229 18.01 -19.34 -17.78
N LYS A 230 18.79 -18.28 -17.97
CA LYS A 230 20.15 -18.14 -17.41
C LYS A 230 20.15 -17.34 -16.11
N SER A 231 21.26 -17.42 -15.37
CA SER A 231 21.51 -16.55 -14.22
C SER A 231 21.74 -15.11 -14.69
N VAL A 232 21.12 -14.15 -13.99
CA VAL A 232 21.31 -12.73 -14.29
C VAL A 232 22.52 -12.15 -13.54
N PRO A 233 23.12 -11.05 -14.04
CA PRO A 233 24.16 -10.29 -13.33
C PRO A 233 23.69 -9.82 -11.95
N SER A 234 24.63 -9.53 -11.04
CA SER A 234 24.30 -9.00 -9.70
C SER A 234 23.67 -7.60 -9.73
N SER A 235 23.87 -6.85 -10.81
CA SER A 235 23.26 -5.53 -11.03
C SER A 235 21.76 -5.60 -11.33
N PHE A 236 21.21 -6.78 -11.61
CA PHE A 236 19.78 -6.99 -11.83
C PHE A 236 19.10 -7.18 -10.49
N LEU A 237 18.30 -6.19 -10.13
CA LEU A 237 17.67 -6.15 -8.82
C LEU A 237 16.22 -6.66 -8.94
N PRO A 238 15.79 -7.65 -8.16
CA PRO A 238 14.43 -8.20 -8.24
C PRO A 238 13.41 -7.17 -7.73
N VAL A 239 12.34 -6.86 -8.46
CA VAL A 239 11.50 -5.67 -8.17
C VAL A 239 10.71 -5.72 -6.85
N GLU A 240 10.35 -6.90 -6.33
CA GLU A 240 9.49 -7.00 -5.14
C GLU A 240 10.13 -6.34 -3.89
N ASP A 241 9.52 -5.25 -3.42
CA ASP A 241 9.83 -4.56 -2.14
C ASP A 241 11.26 -4.06 -2.01
N MET A 242 11.84 -3.72 -3.16
CA MET A 242 13.14 -3.10 -3.17
C MET A 242 13.12 -1.73 -2.56
N THR A 243 14.00 -1.52 -1.60
CA THR A 243 14.44 -0.19 -1.22
C THR A 243 15.74 0.12 -1.95
N ARG A 244 16.04 1.41 -2.12
CA ARG A 244 17.32 1.91 -2.65
C ARG A 244 17.57 1.57 -4.12
N VAL A 245 16.54 1.62 -4.93
CA VAL A 245 16.65 1.51 -6.39
C VAL A 245 17.41 2.72 -6.94
N PRO A 246 18.49 2.55 -7.74
CA PRO A 246 19.20 3.69 -8.32
C PRO A 246 18.34 4.45 -9.33
N LEU A 247 18.58 5.75 -9.47
CA LEU A 247 17.70 6.68 -10.21
C LEU A 247 17.71 6.46 -11.73
N ASN A 248 18.74 5.83 -12.28
CA ASN A 248 18.97 5.64 -13.71
C ASN A 248 18.68 4.21 -14.19
N TYR A 249 17.77 3.52 -13.51
CA TYR A 249 17.38 2.16 -13.83
C TYR A 249 16.15 2.12 -14.74
N VAL A 250 15.97 1.00 -15.43
CA VAL A 250 14.78 0.66 -16.23
C VAL A 250 14.18 -0.63 -15.70
N ILE A 251 12.93 -0.91 -16.04
CA ILE A 251 12.26 -2.14 -15.63
C ILE A 251 12.32 -3.14 -16.78
N LEU A 252 12.79 -4.34 -16.50
CA LEU A 252 12.75 -5.47 -17.42
C LEU A 252 11.72 -6.48 -16.95
N VAL A 253 10.83 -6.91 -17.85
CA VAL A 253 9.77 -7.88 -17.58
C VAL A 253 9.91 -9.06 -18.55
N ASP A 254 10.06 -10.28 -18.02
CA ASP A 254 10.01 -11.53 -18.80
C ASP A 254 8.60 -12.11 -18.68
N VAL A 255 7.83 -12.00 -19.76
CA VAL A 255 6.51 -12.61 -19.89
C VAL A 255 6.61 -13.91 -20.65
N ARG A 256 6.05 -14.99 -20.10
CA ARG A 256 5.98 -16.29 -20.74
C ARG A 256 4.58 -16.57 -21.23
N SER A 257 4.48 -17.14 -22.42
CA SER A 257 3.21 -17.50 -23.03
C SER A 257 3.36 -18.66 -23.99
N THR A 258 2.32 -19.48 -24.08
CA THR A 258 2.20 -20.55 -25.07
C THR A 258 1.59 -20.08 -26.38
N GLU A 259 0.98 -18.89 -26.37
CA GLU A 259 0.42 -18.20 -27.52
C GLU A 259 1.12 -16.85 -27.78
N PRO A 260 1.08 -16.31 -29.01
CA PRO A 260 1.54 -14.96 -29.28
C PRO A 260 0.86 -13.89 -28.43
N LEU A 261 1.63 -12.93 -27.94
CA LEU A 261 1.13 -11.77 -27.19
C LEU A 261 0.66 -10.65 -28.15
N THR A 262 -0.41 -9.97 -27.78
CA THR A 262 -0.89 -8.77 -28.51
C THR A 262 -0.29 -7.50 -27.92
N LYS A 263 -0.12 -6.46 -28.75
CA LYS A 263 0.32 -5.11 -28.32
C LYS A 263 -0.82 -4.10 -28.28
N THR A 264 -2.07 -4.56 -28.14
CA THR A 264 -3.24 -3.67 -28.13
C THR A 264 -3.33 -2.86 -26.85
N GLN A 265 -2.62 -3.26 -25.80
CA GLN A 265 -2.56 -2.63 -24.49
C GLN A 265 -1.10 -2.64 -24.00
N PRO A 266 -0.66 -1.65 -23.20
CA PRO A 266 0.66 -1.68 -22.58
C PRO A 266 0.74 -2.82 -21.56
N LEU A 267 1.90 -3.46 -21.42
CA LEU A 267 2.14 -4.49 -20.40
C LEU A 267 2.13 -3.89 -18.99
N LEU A 268 2.68 -2.69 -18.83
CA LEU A 268 2.74 -2.00 -17.54
C LEU A 268 1.75 -0.83 -17.51
N THR A 269 0.98 -0.69 -16.43
CA THR A 269 0.11 0.44 -16.17
C THR A 269 0.46 1.10 -14.84
N SER A 270 0.18 2.41 -14.73
CA SER A 270 0.32 3.22 -13.52
C SER A 270 1.74 3.26 -12.94
N PHE A 271 2.42 4.39 -13.14
CA PHE A 271 3.78 4.69 -12.64
C PHE A 271 3.80 5.97 -11.80
N GLY A 272 2.78 6.21 -10.96
CA GLY A 272 2.58 7.55 -10.39
C GLY A 272 2.62 8.61 -11.50
N ASP A 273 3.40 9.67 -11.31
CA ASP A 273 3.57 10.76 -12.28
C ASP A 273 4.62 10.47 -13.39
N ILE A 274 5.26 9.29 -13.38
CA ILE A 274 6.29 8.95 -14.37
C ILE A 274 5.66 8.34 -15.63
N LYS A 275 6.03 8.90 -16.77
CA LYS A 275 5.76 8.36 -18.10
C LYS A 275 7.00 7.63 -18.63
N GLY A 276 6.83 6.77 -19.62
CA GLY A 276 7.93 6.05 -20.23
C GLY A 276 7.49 5.22 -21.43
N ASP A 277 8.49 4.75 -22.16
CA ASP A 277 8.32 3.92 -23.36
C ASP A 277 8.49 2.44 -23.01
N GLU A 278 7.58 1.62 -23.55
CA GLU A 278 7.63 0.16 -23.45
C GLU A 278 8.11 -0.47 -24.75
N ASP A 279 9.19 -1.24 -24.67
CA ASP A 279 9.80 -1.91 -25.81
C ASP A 279 9.85 -3.43 -25.61
N LEU A 280 9.39 -4.18 -26.61
CA LEU A 280 9.64 -5.62 -26.71
C LEU A 280 11.01 -5.83 -27.35
N ILE A 281 12.00 -6.23 -26.56
CA ILE A 281 13.40 -6.29 -26.98
C ILE A 281 13.85 -7.69 -27.43
N ALA A 282 13.19 -8.75 -26.95
CA ALA A 282 13.54 -10.12 -27.35
C ALA A 282 12.34 -11.07 -27.28
N ILE A 283 12.33 -12.05 -28.18
CA ILE A 283 11.45 -13.23 -28.12
C ILE A 283 12.33 -14.47 -28.18
N THR A 284 12.27 -15.31 -27.15
CA THR A 284 13.08 -16.53 -27.04
C THR A 284 12.18 -17.75 -26.91
N VAL A 285 12.42 -18.77 -27.73
CA VAL A 285 11.74 -20.07 -27.61
C VAL A 285 12.36 -20.84 -26.44
N ILE A 286 11.58 -21.13 -25.41
CA ILE A 286 12.02 -21.90 -24.23
C ILE A 286 11.78 -23.40 -24.46
N THR A 287 10.60 -23.74 -24.98
CA THR A 287 10.23 -25.08 -25.47
C THR A 287 9.39 -24.93 -26.73
N ASP A 288 9.07 -26.03 -27.42
CA ASP A 288 8.27 -26.03 -28.66
C ASP A 288 6.96 -25.24 -28.52
N ASN A 289 6.37 -25.23 -27.32
CA ASN A 289 5.09 -24.57 -27.04
C ASN A 289 5.21 -23.37 -26.09
N LEU A 290 6.39 -22.99 -25.60
CA LEU A 290 6.55 -21.89 -24.63
C LEU A 290 7.57 -20.87 -25.10
N LYS A 291 7.16 -19.62 -25.20
CA LYS A 291 8.02 -18.49 -25.56
C LYS A 291 8.15 -17.52 -24.40
N SER A 292 9.32 -16.90 -24.29
CA SER A 292 9.61 -15.75 -23.42
C SER A 292 9.61 -14.50 -24.28
N TYR A 293 8.92 -13.47 -23.79
CA TYR A 293 8.77 -12.14 -24.37
C TYR A 293 9.35 -11.15 -23.38
N VAL A 294 10.49 -10.57 -23.71
CA VAL A 294 11.23 -9.70 -22.81
C VAL A 294 10.92 -8.25 -23.16
N TYR A 295 10.27 -7.57 -22.24
CA TYR A 295 9.93 -6.16 -22.33
C TYR A 295 10.86 -5.33 -21.46
N THR A 296 11.12 -4.10 -21.91
CA THR A 296 11.71 -3.05 -21.08
C THR A 296 10.78 -1.86 -21.02
N PHE A 297 10.62 -1.28 -19.84
CA PHE A 297 10.00 0.02 -19.65
C PHE A 297 11.08 1.03 -19.28
N THR A 298 11.27 2.02 -20.15
CA THR A 298 12.25 3.10 -19.98
C THR A 298 11.51 4.37 -19.58
N PRO A 299 11.67 4.84 -18.33
CA PRO A 299 11.13 6.12 -17.89
C PRO A 299 11.63 7.29 -18.77
N ASP A 300 10.74 8.23 -19.11
CA ASP A 300 11.06 9.46 -19.85
C ASP A 300 12.05 10.34 -19.09
N LEU A 301 11.94 10.31 -17.75
CA LEU A 301 12.80 10.99 -16.80
C LEU A 301 13.39 9.97 -15.83
N ASN A 302 14.59 10.26 -15.32
CA ASN A 302 15.14 9.47 -14.23
C ASN A 302 14.17 9.45 -13.03
N PHE A 303 14.21 8.37 -12.25
CA PHE A 303 13.37 8.31 -11.06
C PHE A 303 13.73 9.44 -10.09
N ASN A 304 12.71 9.95 -9.39
CA ASN A 304 12.90 10.92 -8.34
C ASN A 304 13.58 10.26 -7.14
N PRO A 305 14.47 10.96 -6.42
CA PRO A 305 15.11 10.43 -5.23
C PRO A 305 14.12 10.17 -4.09
N GLY A 306 14.38 9.15 -3.26
CA GLY A 306 13.59 8.82 -2.08
C GLY A 306 12.11 8.55 -2.34
N THR A 307 11.74 8.26 -3.60
CA THR A 307 10.36 8.16 -4.04
C THR A 307 9.97 6.69 -4.17
N THR A 308 8.76 6.38 -3.73
CA THR A 308 8.18 5.05 -3.87
C THR A 308 7.33 5.01 -5.12
N TYR A 309 7.54 3.98 -5.93
CA TYR A 309 6.84 3.71 -7.17
C TYR A 309 6.07 2.41 -7.05
N ASP A 310 4.82 2.47 -7.47
CA ASP A 310 3.96 1.34 -7.66
C ASP A 310 3.96 0.96 -9.15
N VAL A 311 4.05 -0.34 -9.44
CA VAL A 311 4.11 -0.89 -10.79
C VAL A 311 3.04 -1.96 -10.91
N TYR A 312 2.18 -1.81 -11.91
CA TYR A 312 1.10 -2.75 -12.17
C TYR A 312 1.29 -3.44 -13.51
N LEU A 313 1.18 -4.76 -13.54
CA LEU A 313 0.95 -5.48 -14.80
C LEU A 313 -0.50 -5.26 -15.20
N ASN A 314 -0.68 -4.76 -16.42
CA ASN A 314 -1.99 -4.45 -16.96
C ASN A 314 -2.84 -5.72 -17.09
N PRO A 315 -3.97 -5.85 -16.38
CA PRO A 315 -4.81 -7.03 -16.45
C PRO A 315 -5.52 -7.19 -17.81
N LYS A 316 -5.47 -6.18 -18.69
CA LYS A 316 -6.00 -6.26 -20.06
C LYS A 316 -4.96 -6.72 -21.08
N PHE A 317 -3.69 -6.88 -20.67
CA PHE A 317 -2.65 -7.39 -21.54
C PHE A 317 -2.90 -8.88 -21.82
N SER A 318 -2.99 -9.27 -23.10
CA SER A 318 -3.50 -10.59 -23.49
C SER A 318 -2.78 -11.22 -24.68
N THR A 319 -3.04 -12.51 -24.89
CA THR A 319 -2.69 -13.22 -26.13
C THR A 319 -3.62 -12.83 -27.28
N GLU A 320 -3.32 -13.33 -28.48
CA GLU A 320 -4.18 -13.20 -29.67
C GLU A 320 -5.56 -13.87 -29.50
N THR A 321 -5.69 -14.83 -28.56
CA THR A 321 -6.98 -15.46 -28.22
C THR A 321 -7.67 -14.81 -27.01
N GLU A 322 -7.26 -13.59 -26.65
CA GLU A 322 -7.83 -12.79 -25.56
C GLU A 322 -7.63 -13.38 -24.15
N LYS A 323 -6.70 -14.33 -24.00
CA LYS A 323 -6.31 -14.83 -22.66
C LYS A 323 -5.47 -13.77 -21.96
N VAL A 324 -6.01 -13.21 -20.88
CA VAL A 324 -5.39 -12.11 -20.14
C VAL A 324 -4.31 -12.57 -19.17
N ILE A 325 -3.27 -11.74 -19.02
CA ILE A 325 -2.17 -11.96 -18.09
C ILE A 325 -2.68 -11.98 -16.65
N ILE A 326 -2.05 -12.79 -15.80
CA ILE A 326 -2.29 -12.71 -14.36
C ILE A 326 -1.74 -11.37 -13.86
N PRO A 327 -2.57 -10.51 -13.26
CA PRO A 327 -2.14 -9.21 -12.77
C PRO A 327 -1.06 -9.38 -11.70
N ARG A 328 -0.24 -8.34 -11.54
CA ARG A 328 0.75 -8.22 -10.46
C ARG A 328 0.84 -6.78 -10.02
N PHE A 329 0.99 -6.62 -8.72
CA PHE A 329 1.33 -5.36 -8.08
C PHE A 329 2.72 -5.47 -7.49
N LEU A 330 3.55 -4.48 -7.76
CA LEU A 330 4.91 -4.40 -7.26
C LEU A 330 5.17 -2.98 -6.75
N LYS A 331 5.96 -2.87 -5.70
CA LYS A 331 6.33 -1.62 -5.07
C LYS A 331 7.84 -1.60 -4.91
N PHE A 332 8.46 -0.49 -5.28
CA PHE A 332 9.87 -0.25 -5.02
C PHE A 332 10.12 1.21 -4.65
N THR A 333 11.26 1.48 -4.05
CA THR A 333 11.62 2.78 -3.53
C THR A 333 13.04 3.14 -3.93
N THR A 334 13.24 4.34 -4.44
CA THR A 334 14.55 4.78 -4.92
C THR A 334 15.51 5.21 -3.83
N VAL A 335 16.80 5.28 -4.16
CA VAL A 335 17.81 5.91 -3.31
C VAL A 335 17.48 7.37 -3.05
N SER A 336 17.78 7.87 -1.87
CA SER A 336 17.80 9.31 -1.60
C SER A 336 18.92 10.02 -2.36
N ASP A 337 18.73 11.30 -2.67
CA ASP A 337 19.77 12.11 -3.29
C ASP A 337 20.74 12.64 -2.24
N TYR A 338 21.78 11.86 -1.96
CA TYR A 338 22.84 12.26 -1.05
C TYR A 338 23.85 13.24 -1.68
N LYS A 339 23.79 13.51 -3.00
CA LYS A 339 24.81 14.34 -3.68
C LYS A 339 24.79 15.80 -3.23
N ASN A 340 23.66 16.28 -2.70
CA ASN A 340 23.49 17.61 -2.15
C ASN A 340 23.68 17.70 -0.63
N THR A 341 24.04 16.60 0.03
CA THR A 341 24.44 16.68 1.44
C THR A 341 25.91 17.07 1.51
N GLU A 342 26.30 17.92 2.48
CA GLU A 342 27.70 18.35 2.71
C GLU A 342 28.68 17.18 2.95
N PHE A 343 28.17 15.95 3.04
CA PHE A 343 28.91 14.70 3.23
C PHE A 343 29.15 14.00 1.87
N GLN A 344 29.89 14.66 0.97
CA GLN A 344 30.46 13.96 -0.17
C GLN A 344 31.50 12.96 0.35
N VAL A 345 31.12 11.69 0.45
CA VAL A 345 32.06 10.61 0.66
C VAL A 345 32.73 10.37 -0.69
N ASP A 346 34.04 10.61 -0.79
CA ASP A 346 34.86 10.31 -1.98
C ASP A 346 34.79 8.80 -2.27
N ARG A 347 33.75 8.35 -2.99
CA ARG A 347 33.68 6.99 -3.50
C ARG A 347 34.32 6.95 -4.88
N ALA A 348 35.27 6.04 -5.05
CA ALA A 348 35.73 5.65 -6.36
C ALA A 348 34.54 5.11 -7.17
N ALA A 349 34.45 5.49 -8.45
CA ALA A 349 33.34 5.13 -9.34
C ALA A 349 33.16 3.62 -9.60
N ASP A 350 33.98 2.76 -8.98
CA ASP A 350 34.09 1.32 -9.25
C ASP A 350 34.05 0.47 -7.96
N GLU A 351 33.71 1.05 -6.79
CA GLU A 351 33.48 0.23 -5.59
C GLU A 351 32.09 -0.43 -5.63
N THR A 352 32.09 -1.76 -5.56
CA THR A 352 30.88 -2.60 -5.48
C THR A 352 29.96 -2.10 -4.38
N ILE A 353 28.70 -1.82 -4.74
CA ILE A 353 27.59 -1.33 -3.88
C ILE A 353 27.18 -2.36 -2.80
N ASP A 354 27.92 -3.45 -2.63
CA ASP A 354 27.53 -4.60 -1.80
C ASP A 354 27.61 -4.37 -0.28
N ASN A 355 28.12 -3.22 0.19
CA ASN A 355 28.25 -2.89 1.62
C ASN A 355 27.74 -1.47 1.95
N ASP A 356 26.77 -0.98 1.19
CA ASP A 356 26.16 0.30 1.53
C ASP A 356 25.32 0.18 2.78
N SER A 357 25.89 0.61 3.90
CA SER A 357 25.12 0.97 5.07
C SER A 357 23.98 1.91 4.66
N ILE A 358 22.76 1.45 4.88
CA ILE A 358 21.51 2.12 4.49
C ILE A 358 21.36 3.51 5.15
N HIS A 359 22.07 3.72 6.27
CA HIS A 359 22.15 4.99 7.00
C HIS A 359 23.51 5.69 6.83
N GLY A 360 24.22 5.38 5.75
CA GLY A 360 25.56 5.93 5.48
C GLY A 360 26.67 5.26 6.29
N PRO A 361 27.94 5.62 6.04
CA PRO A 361 29.11 4.85 6.48
C PRO A 361 29.47 5.03 7.97
N PHE A 362 28.52 4.84 8.90
CA PHE A 362 28.76 5.00 10.34
C PHE A 362 29.82 4.05 10.91
N SER A 363 30.07 2.92 10.25
CA SER A 363 31.15 2.00 10.61
C SER A 363 32.55 2.56 10.36
N VAL A 364 32.68 3.60 9.52
CA VAL A 364 33.97 4.23 9.18
C VAL A 364 34.00 5.74 9.45
N VAL A 365 32.85 6.39 9.67
CA VAL A 365 32.72 7.82 9.97
C VAL A 365 32.07 8.02 11.35
N THR A 366 32.88 8.32 12.37
CA THR A 366 32.40 8.51 13.76
C THR A 366 31.41 9.68 13.90
N SER A 367 31.47 10.70 13.04
CA SER A 367 30.48 11.78 13.06
C SER A 367 29.08 11.32 12.63
N ALA A 368 28.97 10.23 11.87
CA ALA A 368 27.66 9.68 11.50
C ALA A 368 26.92 9.06 12.69
N CYS A 369 27.66 8.60 13.72
CA CYS A 369 27.04 8.19 14.98
C CYS A 369 26.19 9.31 15.60
N SER A 370 26.55 10.58 15.37
CA SER A 370 25.84 11.73 15.92
C SER A 370 24.50 12.05 15.23
N PHE A 371 24.17 11.33 14.15
CA PHE A 371 22.85 11.41 13.53
C PHE A 371 21.79 10.77 14.44
N CYS A 372 22.12 9.62 15.05
CA CYS A 372 21.22 8.86 15.92
C CYS A 372 21.53 9.07 17.41
N HIS A 373 22.80 9.26 17.77
CA HIS A 373 23.23 9.38 19.16
C HIS A 373 23.63 10.81 19.54
N SER A 374 23.43 11.19 20.80
CA SER A 374 23.92 12.44 21.38
C SER A 374 24.58 12.20 22.72
N THR A 375 25.90 12.43 22.78
CA THR A 375 26.68 12.29 24.02
C THR A 375 26.33 13.33 25.10
N HIS A 376 25.73 14.46 24.70
CA HIS A 376 25.40 15.55 25.63
C HIS A 376 23.90 15.65 25.91
N ASN A 377 23.06 15.32 24.94
CA ASN A 377 21.61 15.52 25.01
C ASN A 377 20.82 14.21 24.87
N GLY A 378 21.51 13.05 24.96
CA GLY A 378 20.85 11.75 24.93
C GLY A 378 19.97 11.56 26.17
N THR A 379 18.73 11.12 25.96
CA THR A 379 17.71 11.04 27.02
C THR A 379 17.54 9.64 27.61
N ASP A 380 18.20 8.63 27.05
CA ASP A 380 18.17 7.24 27.49
C ASP A 380 19.58 6.66 27.69
N GLU A 381 19.64 5.40 28.11
CA GLU A 381 20.90 4.67 28.35
C GLU A 381 21.71 4.38 27.08
N PHE A 382 21.08 4.47 25.90
CA PHE A 382 21.70 4.30 24.59
C PHE A 382 22.15 5.64 23.98
N LEU A 383 21.96 6.75 24.71
CA LEU A 383 22.26 8.10 24.28
C LEU A 383 21.54 8.47 22.97
N LEU A 384 20.33 7.97 22.72
CA LEU A 384 19.57 8.35 21.52
C LEU A 384 19.30 9.85 21.52
N LYS A 385 19.38 10.48 20.35
CA LYS A 385 19.32 11.93 20.16
C LYS A 385 17.92 12.49 20.46
N GLY A 386 17.62 12.71 21.75
CA GLY A 386 16.32 13.17 22.25
C GLY A 386 15.90 14.60 21.86
N GLY A 387 16.70 15.32 21.08
CA GLY A 387 16.37 16.67 20.60
C GLY A 387 15.55 16.72 19.30
N LYS A 388 15.46 15.61 18.55
CA LYS A 388 14.69 15.51 17.29
C LYS A 388 13.44 14.62 17.42
N GLY A 389 13.08 14.24 18.65
CA GLY A 389 12.02 13.28 18.89
C GLY A 389 11.97 12.83 20.35
N SER A 390 10.78 12.61 20.88
CA SER A 390 10.55 12.11 22.24
C SER A 390 10.73 10.59 22.35
N THR A 391 10.78 9.88 21.21
CA THR A 391 10.89 8.42 21.11
C THR A 391 11.91 8.00 20.04
N GLU A 392 12.30 6.72 20.04
CA GLU A 392 13.16 6.11 19.01
C GLU A 392 12.57 6.24 17.60
N ASN A 393 11.25 6.09 17.44
CA ASN A 393 10.59 6.23 16.14
C ASN A 393 10.70 7.66 15.61
N ASP A 394 10.49 8.65 16.47
CA ASP A 394 10.62 10.06 16.10
C ASP A 394 12.02 10.37 15.52
N MET A 395 13.07 9.71 16.05
CA MET A 395 14.43 9.82 15.52
C MET A 395 14.55 9.25 14.10
N CYS A 396 13.97 8.08 13.83
CA CYS A 396 13.95 7.50 12.48
C CYS A 396 13.13 8.38 11.51
N MET A 397 11.98 8.86 11.97
CA MET A 397 11.08 9.70 11.18
C MET A 397 11.67 11.08 10.85
N ALA A 398 12.66 11.57 11.61
CA ALA A 398 13.39 12.79 11.28
C ALA A 398 14.13 12.74 9.92
N CYS A 399 14.25 11.55 9.31
CA CYS A 399 14.71 11.38 7.94
C CYS A 399 13.67 10.67 7.05
N HIS A 400 12.88 9.74 7.61
CA HIS A 400 11.86 8.96 6.90
C HIS A 400 10.48 9.66 6.75
N ASP A 401 10.45 10.99 6.84
CA ASP A 401 9.26 11.82 6.62
C ASP A 401 8.99 12.14 5.13
N GLY A 402 9.93 11.78 4.24
CA GLY A 402 9.88 12.08 2.80
C GLY A 402 10.76 13.25 2.36
N THR A 403 11.40 13.99 3.26
CA THR A 403 12.24 15.15 2.89
C THR A 403 13.63 14.75 2.40
N GLY A 404 14.14 13.59 2.81
CA GLY A 404 15.46 13.09 2.39
C GLY A 404 15.63 11.59 2.48
N SER A 405 14.63 10.86 2.98
CA SER A 405 14.54 9.39 2.90
C SER A 405 13.10 9.01 2.58
N PRO A 406 12.86 7.76 2.14
CA PRO A 406 11.53 7.34 1.76
C PRO A 406 10.51 7.60 2.86
N LYS A 407 9.43 8.28 2.46
CA LYS A 407 8.29 8.54 3.33
C LYS A 407 7.66 7.23 3.75
N ILE A 408 7.56 7.00 5.04
CA ILE A 408 6.71 5.95 5.60
C ILE A 408 5.28 6.49 5.65
N GLU A 409 4.28 5.69 5.26
CA GLU A 409 2.88 6.10 5.35
C GLU A 409 2.51 6.45 6.80
N ASP A 410 2.16 7.71 7.01
CA ASP A 410 1.88 8.28 8.33
C ASP A 410 0.53 7.77 8.83
N ASN A 411 0.55 6.64 9.53
CA ASN A 411 -0.64 6.00 10.09
C ASN A 411 -0.58 5.90 11.63
N ASN A 412 0.23 6.78 12.23
CA ASN A 412 0.58 6.80 13.65
C ASN A 412 -0.63 6.85 14.60
N SER A 413 -1.79 7.31 14.14
CA SER A 413 -3.03 7.41 14.92
C SER A 413 -3.83 6.12 15.02
N HIS A 414 -3.61 5.13 14.14
CA HIS A 414 -4.55 4.01 13.97
C HIS A 414 -3.92 2.63 14.18
N SER A 415 -2.62 2.45 13.93
CA SER A 415 -1.99 1.13 14.10
C SER A 415 -1.75 0.80 15.58
N LYS A 416 -2.01 -0.45 15.98
CA LYS A 416 -1.63 -0.95 17.32
C LYS A 416 -0.13 -1.13 17.50
N HIS A 417 0.66 -1.22 16.43
CA HIS A 417 2.12 -1.24 16.57
C HIS A 417 2.66 0.15 16.94
N TYR A 418 1.99 1.22 16.51
CA TYR A 418 2.34 2.59 16.89
C TYR A 418 1.63 3.06 18.17
N THR A 419 0.36 2.69 18.38
CA THR A 419 -0.45 3.11 19.53
C THR A 419 -0.43 2.06 20.65
N GLY A 420 0.22 2.38 21.77
CA GLY A 420 0.20 1.54 22.98
C GLY A 420 1.02 0.25 22.92
N SER A 421 1.91 0.10 21.93
CA SER A 421 2.92 -0.95 21.90
C SER A 421 4.34 -0.37 22.02
N THR A 422 5.28 -1.20 22.47
CA THR A 422 6.70 -0.86 22.54
C THR A 422 7.45 -1.19 21.24
N VAL A 423 6.73 -1.40 20.13
CA VAL A 423 7.35 -1.74 18.84
C VAL A 423 7.86 -0.46 18.19
N SER A 424 9.16 -0.45 17.89
CA SER A 424 9.86 0.62 17.22
C SER A 424 10.42 0.17 15.86
N CYS A 425 10.92 1.11 15.06
CA CYS A 425 11.63 0.79 13.82
C CYS A 425 12.75 -0.23 14.08
N SER A 426 13.52 -0.06 15.16
CA SER A 426 14.59 -1.01 15.49
C SER A 426 14.11 -2.33 16.09
N SER A 427 12.81 -2.51 16.36
CA SER A 427 12.28 -3.82 16.77
C SER A 427 12.30 -4.83 15.61
N CYS A 428 12.26 -4.36 14.37
CA CYS A 428 12.36 -5.19 13.16
C CYS A 428 13.71 -5.04 12.47
N HIS A 429 14.22 -3.80 12.38
CA HIS A 429 15.45 -3.46 11.69
C HIS A 429 16.64 -3.31 12.65
N ASP A 430 17.82 -3.71 12.22
CA ASP A 430 19.08 -3.48 12.88
C ASP A 430 19.80 -2.31 12.18
N PRO A 431 19.77 -1.09 12.75
CA PRO A 431 20.40 0.07 12.11
C PRO A 431 21.93 -0.02 12.10
N HIS A 432 22.54 -0.93 12.87
CA HIS A 432 23.99 -1.14 12.92
C HIS A 432 24.49 -2.20 11.93
N ASN A 433 23.59 -2.99 11.35
CA ASN A 433 23.94 -3.98 10.35
C ASN A 433 23.69 -3.41 8.94
N PRO A 434 24.70 -3.32 8.06
CA PRO A 434 24.45 -2.90 6.69
C PRO A 434 23.57 -3.92 5.96
N GLY A 435 22.74 -3.42 5.05
CA GLY A 435 21.94 -4.27 4.17
C GLY A 435 22.85 -5.13 3.29
N THR A 436 22.48 -6.40 3.13
CA THR A 436 23.17 -7.34 2.23
C THR A 436 22.18 -7.91 1.22
N LYS A 437 22.66 -8.61 0.18
CA LYS A 437 21.73 -9.30 -0.76
C LYS A 437 20.81 -10.31 -0.06
N GLN A 438 21.28 -10.93 1.03
CA GLN A 438 20.50 -11.90 1.82
C GLN A 438 19.62 -11.23 2.88
N ASN A 439 19.94 -9.98 3.25
CA ASN A 439 19.20 -9.19 4.22
C ASN A 439 19.14 -7.72 3.77
N PRO A 440 18.42 -7.43 2.67
CA PRO A 440 18.43 -6.09 2.07
C PRO A 440 17.79 -5.05 2.99
N ASN A 441 16.90 -5.48 3.88
CA ASN A 441 16.18 -4.63 4.82
C ASN A 441 16.86 -4.55 6.20
N SER A 442 18.09 -5.05 6.33
CA SER A 442 18.88 -5.00 7.57
C SER A 442 18.10 -5.54 8.78
N LEU A 443 17.35 -6.63 8.64
CA LEU A 443 16.61 -7.25 9.74
C LEU A 443 17.55 -7.85 10.80
N HIS A 444 17.07 -7.94 12.04
CA HIS A 444 17.83 -8.54 13.14
C HIS A 444 18.25 -10.00 12.85
N PRO A 445 19.44 -10.42 13.32
CA PRO A 445 19.84 -11.80 13.29
C PRO A 445 18.98 -12.65 14.24
N LYS A 446 18.82 -13.94 13.92
CA LYS A 446 18.20 -14.89 14.87
C LYS A 446 19.24 -15.30 15.91
N GLU A 447 18.84 -15.30 17.19
CA GLU A 447 19.71 -15.78 18.25
C GLU A 447 20.19 -17.22 17.99
N GLY A 448 21.51 -17.41 17.86
CA GLY A 448 22.16 -18.71 17.83
C GLY A 448 22.09 -19.50 16.50
N LYS A 449 21.49 -18.98 15.42
CA LYS A 449 21.54 -19.57 14.08
C LYS A 449 21.51 -18.49 12.99
N ASP A 450 22.56 -18.47 12.17
CA ASP A 450 22.69 -17.57 11.01
C ASP A 450 21.57 -17.84 9.96
N PRO A 451 21.06 -16.84 9.21
CA PRO A 451 21.54 -15.46 9.25
C PRO A 451 20.53 -14.43 9.81
N TYR A 452 19.25 -14.42 9.41
CA TYR A 452 18.34 -13.33 9.80
C TYR A 452 16.89 -13.78 10.02
N TYR A 453 16.10 -12.93 10.68
CA TYR A 453 14.64 -12.99 10.58
C TYR A 453 14.22 -12.80 9.12
N ASN A 454 13.25 -13.61 8.69
CA ASN A 454 12.69 -13.55 7.35
C ASN A 454 11.28 -12.97 7.40
N TYR A 455 10.99 -12.14 6.41
CA TYR A 455 9.66 -11.67 6.05
C TYR A 455 9.56 -11.73 4.53
N LYS A 456 9.11 -12.87 4.00
CA LYS A 456 8.98 -13.06 2.55
C LYS A 456 7.57 -12.74 2.07
N LYS A 457 7.47 -12.05 0.93
CA LYS A 457 6.23 -11.82 0.17
C LYS A 457 5.97 -12.96 -0.80
N ALA A 458 4.83 -12.97 -1.48
CA ALA A 458 4.45 -14.09 -2.34
C ALA A 458 5.50 -14.48 -3.39
N GLY A 459 6.13 -13.54 -4.10
CA GLY A 459 7.10 -13.91 -5.15
C GLY A 459 8.35 -14.64 -4.63
N THR A 460 8.66 -14.55 -3.34
CA THR A 460 9.81 -15.21 -2.71
C THR A 460 9.44 -16.24 -1.66
N ALA A 461 8.20 -16.23 -1.17
CA ALA A 461 7.72 -17.16 -0.16
C ALA A 461 7.39 -18.53 -0.78
N THR A 462 7.79 -19.57 -0.06
CA THR A 462 7.38 -20.96 -0.33
C THR A 462 6.11 -21.34 0.43
N GLY A 463 5.70 -20.53 1.40
CA GLY A 463 4.60 -20.83 2.32
C GLY A 463 5.05 -21.64 3.55
N ALA A 464 6.37 -21.73 3.78
CA ALA A 464 6.96 -22.40 4.92
C ALA A 464 7.00 -21.49 6.15
N LEU A 465 6.97 -22.07 7.35
CA LEU A 465 7.02 -21.34 8.62
C LEU A 465 8.22 -20.39 8.71
N SER A 466 9.38 -20.82 8.19
CA SER A 466 10.61 -20.06 8.18
C SER A 466 10.57 -18.79 7.35
N ASP A 467 9.61 -18.66 6.43
CA ASP A 467 9.44 -17.48 5.57
C ASP A 467 8.90 -16.26 6.34
N TYR A 468 8.29 -16.48 7.52
CA TYR A 468 7.60 -15.44 8.32
C TYR A 468 8.17 -15.30 9.73
N SER A 469 9.37 -15.82 9.96
CA SER A 469 10.01 -15.85 11.28
C SER A 469 10.13 -14.48 11.97
N LEU A 470 10.20 -13.37 11.22
CA LEU A 470 10.15 -12.02 11.80
C LEU A 470 8.87 -11.81 12.60
N CYS A 471 7.71 -12.09 11.97
CA CYS A 471 6.40 -11.92 12.57
C CYS A 471 6.24 -12.84 13.80
N PHE A 472 6.69 -14.10 13.70
CA PHE A 472 6.54 -15.07 14.77
C PHE A 472 7.46 -14.83 15.97
N SER A 473 8.46 -13.96 15.86
CA SER A 473 9.25 -13.51 17.03
C SER A 473 8.37 -12.86 18.12
N CYS A 474 7.28 -12.22 17.69
CA CYS A 474 6.29 -11.56 18.56
C CYS A 474 4.89 -12.20 18.49
N HIS A 475 4.54 -12.88 17.39
CA HIS A 475 3.24 -13.53 17.20
C HIS A 475 3.30 -15.07 17.26
N GLY A 476 4.32 -15.59 17.96
CA GLY A 476 4.54 -17.01 18.17
C GLY A 476 4.01 -17.56 19.49
N ASN A 477 4.36 -18.81 19.77
CA ASN A 477 3.97 -19.48 21.01
C ASN A 477 4.52 -18.73 22.26
N GLY A 478 3.67 -18.56 23.28
CA GLY A 478 4.03 -17.85 24.52
C GLY A 478 4.10 -16.32 24.41
N LYS A 479 3.62 -15.72 23.31
CA LYS A 479 3.54 -14.27 23.10
C LYS A 479 2.09 -13.77 23.11
N LYS A 480 1.88 -12.45 22.95
CA LYS A 480 0.56 -11.79 23.10
C LYS A 480 -0.54 -12.41 22.21
N THR A 481 -0.23 -12.84 20.99
CA THR A 481 -1.19 -13.49 20.09
C THR A 481 -0.47 -14.54 19.25
N ASN A 482 -0.72 -15.83 19.55
CA ASN A 482 -0.10 -16.95 18.83
C ASN A 482 -0.84 -17.21 17.51
N ILE A 483 -0.37 -16.61 16.42
CA ILE A 483 -0.82 -16.90 15.06
C ILE A 483 0.08 -17.94 14.37
N GLU A 484 1.31 -18.14 14.87
CA GLU A 484 2.25 -19.15 14.38
C GLU A 484 1.63 -20.56 14.33
N LYS A 485 0.71 -20.87 15.25
CA LYS A 485 -0.04 -22.14 15.23
C LYS A 485 -0.75 -22.41 13.90
N TYR A 486 -1.25 -21.39 13.19
CA TYR A 486 -1.93 -21.55 11.90
C TYR A 486 -0.98 -21.94 10.75
N TYR A 487 0.32 -21.76 10.97
CA TYR A 487 1.38 -22.06 10.01
C TYR A 487 2.19 -23.31 10.37
N SER A 488 2.19 -23.70 11.65
CA SER A 488 2.97 -24.81 12.19
C SER A 488 2.15 -26.06 12.51
N ASP A 489 0.86 -25.94 12.86
CA ASP A 489 -0.01 -27.07 13.14
C ASP A 489 -0.42 -27.78 11.85
N GLY A 490 -0.10 -29.07 11.74
CA GLY A 490 -0.37 -29.86 10.53
C GLY A 490 -1.87 -30.04 10.24
N THR A 491 -2.71 -30.10 11.28
CA THR A 491 -4.16 -30.21 11.14
C THR A 491 -4.74 -28.90 10.63
N LEU A 492 -4.46 -27.78 11.30
CA LEU A 492 -4.94 -26.46 10.88
C LEU A 492 -4.46 -26.12 9.45
N LYS A 493 -3.21 -26.44 9.14
CA LYS A 493 -2.63 -26.21 7.80
C LYS A 493 -3.28 -27.08 6.73
N SER A 494 -3.56 -28.35 7.01
CA SER A 494 -4.18 -29.27 6.03
C SER A 494 -5.65 -28.95 5.78
N GLN A 495 -6.38 -28.47 6.79
CA GLN A 495 -7.77 -28.05 6.61
C GLN A 495 -7.93 -26.62 6.09
N SER A 496 -6.87 -25.82 6.10
CA SER A 496 -6.90 -24.40 5.71
C SER A 496 -7.30 -24.21 4.24
N GLY A 497 -8.34 -23.41 4.00
CA GLY A 497 -8.69 -22.85 2.69
C GLY A 497 -7.61 -21.91 2.15
N HIS A 498 -6.82 -21.30 3.03
CA HIS A 498 -5.73 -20.39 2.72
C HIS A 498 -4.37 -21.09 2.52
N ASN A 499 -4.34 -22.41 2.64
CA ASN A 499 -3.22 -23.20 2.16
C ASN A 499 -3.40 -23.42 0.66
N PHE A 500 -2.66 -22.65 -0.14
CA PHE A 500 -2.80 -22.59 -1.57
C PHE A 500 -1.47 -22.86 -2.28
N GLN A 501 -1.58 -23.57 -3.39
CA GLN A 501 -0.54 -23.65 -4.41
C GLN A 501 -0.82 -22.58 -5.46
N ALA A 502 0.08 -21.62 -5.65
CA ALA A 502 -0.03 -20.67 -6.74
C ALA A 502 -0.08 -21.43 -8.07
N GLN A 503 -0.83 -20.91 -9.06
CA GLN A 503 -0.79 -21.53 -10.38
C GLN A 503 0.62 -21.43 -10.94
N THR A 504 1.05 -22.43 -11.71
CA THR A 504 2.36 -22.40 -12.39
C THR A 504 2.51 -21.14 -13.25
N GLU A 505 1.40 -20.73 -13.85
CA GLU A 505 1.26 -19.50 -14.62
C GLU A 505 1.35 -18.24 -13.77
N SER A 506 1.28 -18.25 -12.45
CA SER A 506 1.47 -16.99 -11.69
C SER A 506 2.93 -16.50 -11.74
N GLY A 507 3.87 -17.36 -12.12
CA GLY A 507 5.31 -17.12 -11.97
C GLY A 507 5.80 -17.20 -10.52
N ILE A 508 4.96 -17.68 -9.58
CA ILE A 508 5.28 -17.76 -8.15
C ILE A 508 5.48 -19.19 -7.69
N SER A 509 6.43 -19.38 -6.78
CA SER A 509 6.76 -20.67 -6.16
C SER A 509 5.96 -21.02 -4.89
N LEU A 510 4.91 -20.27 -4.60
CA LEU A 510 4.19 -20.33 -3.33
C LEU A 510 3.33 -21.59 -3.30
N ASN A 511 3.62 -22.46 -2.33
CA ASN A 511 2.94 -23.73 -2.14
C ASN A 511 2.73 -23.98 -0.65
N GLY A 512 1.81 -23.22 -0.06
CA GLY A 512 1.59 -23.21 1.37
C GLY A 512 0.61 -22.14 1.83
N GLN A 513 0.76 -21.69 3.07
CA GLN A 513 -0.09 -20.64 3.64
C GLN A 513 0.20 -19.28 3.01
N PHE A 514 -0.79 -18.38 3.02
CA PHE A 514 -0.61 -17.00 2.59
C PHE A 514 0.49 -16.26 3.36
N PRO A 515 1.40 -15.56 2.65
CA PRO A 515 2.35 -14.64 3.25
C PRO A 515 1.63 -13.52 4.00
N CYS A 516 2.14 -13.16 5.17
CA CYS A 516 1.58 -12.07 5.97
C CYS A 516 1.50 -10.76 5.18
N ALA A 517 2.49 -10.52 4.32
CA ALA A 517 2.63 -9.32 3.49
C ALA A 517 1.56 -9.17 2.40
N GLU A 518 0.80 -10.23 2.11
CA GLU A 518 -0.33 -10.14 1.17
C GLU A 518 -1.53 -9.45 1.77
N CYS A 519 -1.66 -9.55 3.09
CA CYS A 519 -2.74 -8.93 3.84
C CYS A 519 -2.28 -7.70 4.61
N HIS A 520 -1.03 -7.66 5.08
CA HIS A 520 -0.54 -6.64 6.01
C HIS A 520 0.53 -5.70 5.41
N GLU A 521 0.44 -4.41 5.70
CA GLU A 521 1.49 -3.40 5.47
C GLU A 521 2.22 -3.13 6.79
N THR A 522 3.45 -3.63 6.91
CA THR A 522 4.25 -3.59 8.15
C THR A 522 4.68 -2.19 8.55
N HIS A 523 4.69 -1.23 7.63
CA HIS A 523 5.07 0.15 7.94
C HIS A 523 3.89 1.03 8.37
N GLY A 524 2.67 0.51 8.30
CA GLY A 524 1.44 1.19 8.72
C GLY A 524 0.36 1.09 7.65
N ALA A 525 -0.90 0.98 8.07
CA ALA A 525 -2.04 1.14 7.18
C ALA A 525 -3.10 2.00 7.88
N ALA A 526 -4.10 2.48 7.13
CA ALA A 526 -5.22 3.28 7.64
C ALA A 526 -6.14 2.55 8.63
N ASN A 527 -5.74 1.39 9.16
CA ASN A 527 -6.56 0.56 10.04
C ASN A 527 -5.77 -0.14 11.16
N ILE A 528 -6.48 -0.52 12.21
CA ILE A 528 -5.88 -1.08 13.44
C ILE A 528 -5.20 -2.45 13.25
N LYS A 529 -5.46 -3.11 12.13
CA LYS A 529 -4.92 -4.43 11.78
C LYS A 529 -3.79 -4.34 10.76
N MET A 530 -3.41 -3.12 10.36
CA MET A 530 -2.38 -2.88 9.35
C MET A 530 -2.69 -3.60 8.04
N LEU A 531 -3.96 -3.75 7.69
CA LEU A 531 -4.36 -4.42 6.46
C LEU A 531 -4.10 -3.53 5.25
N ARG A 532 -3.58 -4.12 4.18
CA ARG A 532 -3.32 -3.40 2.93
C ARG A 532 -4.64 -2.95 2.31
N PRO A 533 -4.75 -1.70 1.84
CA PRO A 533 -5.93 -1.22 1.11
C PRO A 533 -6.02 -1.80 -0.31
N GLU A 534 -5.07 -2.63 -0.73
CA GLU A 534 -5.07 -3.42 -1.95
C GLU A 534 -4.58 -4.83 -1.59
N LEU A 535 -5.42 -5.85 -1.79
CA LEU A 535 -5.04 -7.24 -1.52
C LEU A 535 -4.45 -7.92 -2.76
N GLY A 536 -3.32 -8.58 -2.53
CA GLY A 536 -2.62 -9.35 -3.55
C GLY A 536 -2.12 -8.52 -4.73
N ASN A 537 -2.48 -8.97 -5.93
CA ASN A 537 -1.89 -8.55 -7.19
C ASN A 537 -2.76 -7.59 -8.01
N THR A 538 -3.96 -7.28 -7.55
CA THR A 538 -4.95 -6.49 -8.29
C THR A 538 -5.14 -5.13 -7.64
N LYS A 539 -5.06 -4.07 -8.46
CA LYS A 539 -5.48 -2.74 -8.03
C LYS A 539 -6.99 -2.72 -7.84
N LEU A 540 -7.44 -2.76 -6.60
CA LEU A 540 -8.87 -2.79 -6.29
C LEU A 540 -9.56 -1.44 -6.55
N SER A 541 -8.79 -0.34 -6.66
CA SER A 541 -9.34 0.99 -6.91
C SER A 541 -10.09 1.13 -8.24
N GLY A 542 -9.77 0.29 -9.24
CA GLY A 542 -10.49 0.22 -10.54
C GLY A 542 -11.52 -0.90 -10.61
N GLN A 543 -11.68 -1.67 -9.54
CA GLN A 543 -12.66 -2.74 -9.38
C GLN A 543 -13.44 -2.55 -8.07
N LYS A 544 -13.73 -1.29 -7.70
CA LYS A 544 -14.69 -1.02 -6.64
C LYS A 544 -15.95 -1.83 -6.97
N PRO A 545 -16.38 -2.76 -6.12
CA PRO A 545 -17.67 -3.40 -6.33
C PRO A 545 -18.73 -2.29 -6.35
N GLU A 546 -19.48 -2.19 -7.45
CA GLU A 546 -20.58 -1.22 -7.68
C GLU A 546 -21.74 -1.31 -6.66
N SER A 547 -21.54 -1.91 -5.48
CA SER A 547 -22.61 -2.14 -4.52
C SER A 547 -22.45 -1.26 -3.28
N ASP A 548 -23.49 -0.47 -3.05
CA ASP A 548 -23.93 0.43 -1.97
C ASP A 548 -23.68 0.01 -0.50
N GLN A 549 -22.84 -0.99 -0.22
CA GLN A 549 -22.56 -1.50 1.14
C GLN A 549 -21.08 -1.64 1.48
N LEU A 550 -20.18 -1.39 0.52
CA LEU A 550 -18.74 -1.39 0.74
C LEU A 550 -18.24 0.05 0.54
N ASP A 551 -18.32 0.84 1.61
CA ASP A 551 -17.77 2.19 1.66
C ASP A 551 -16.31 2.23 1.16
N ASP A 552 -15.83 3.42 0.78
CA ASP A 552 -14.48 3.76 0.28
C ASP A 552 -13.30 3.36 1.18
N ASN A 553 -13.61 2.61 2.22
CA ASN A 553 -12.92 2.40 3.47
C ASN A 553 -13.03 0.93 3.89
N TRP A 554 -13.09 0.01 2.91
CA TRP A 554 -13.30 -1.43 3.06
C TRP A 554 -12.42 -2.13 4.13
N PHE A 555 -11.29 -1.53 4.50
CA PHE A 555 -10.47 -1.94 5.64
C PHE A 555 -10.20 -0.87 6.70
N SER A 556 -10.67 0.37 6.56
CA SER A 556 -10.23 1.53 7.37
C SER A 556 -10.72 1.54 8.82
N LYS A 557 -11.22 0.42 9.37
CA LYS A 557 -11.65 0.37 10.77
C LYS A 557 -10.48 0.74 11.69
N SER A 558 -10.56 1.96 12.21
CA SER A 558 -9.64 2.59 13.15
C SER A 558 -10.06 2.39 14.62
N THR A 559 -11.24 1.79 14.86
CA THR A 559 -11.78 1.51 16.20
C THR A 559 -11.67 0.02 16.57
N THR A 560 -11.63 -0.27 17.88
CA THR A 560 -11.10 -1.53 18.43
C THR A 560 -11.88 -2.81 18.11
N ASN A 561 -13.14 -2.71 17.68
CA ASN A 561 -14.01 -3.88 17.50
C ASN A 561 -14.31 -4.13 16.01
N TRP A 562 -13.82 -5.27 15.54
CA TRP A 562 -14.26 -5.90 14.29
C TRP A 562 -15.53 -6.69 14.60
N ASP A 563 -16.68 -6.06 14.39
CA ASP A 563 -17.99 -6.70 14.47
C ASP A 563 -18.21 -7.72 13.33
N ALA A 564 -19.32 -8.45 13.40
CA ALA A 564 -19.69 -9.47 12.43
C ALA A 564 -19.68 -8.94 10.98
N ASP A 565 -20.24 -7.74 10.77
CA ASP A 565 -20.29 -7.08 9.46
C ASP A 565 -18.88 -6.83 8.90
N ALA A 566 -17.98 -6.21 9.68
CA ALA A 566 -16.61 -5.96 9.22
C ALA A 566 -15.81 -7.24 8.95
N GLN A 567 -16.01 -8.28 9.77
CA GLN A 567 -15.39 -9.58 9.52
C GLN A 567 -15.89 -10.20 8.22
N ARG A 568 -17.19 -10.11 7.96
CA ARG A 568 -17.81 -10.59 6.73
C ARG A 568 -17.31 -9.83 5.51
N LYS A 569 -17.30 -8.49 5.55
CA LYS A 569 -16.77 -7.62 4.50
C LYS A 569 -15.32 -7.94 4.16
N PHE A 570 -14.49 -8.22 5.18
CA PHE A 570 -13.12 -8.66 4.96
C PHE A 570 -13.03 -9.96 4.16
N CYS A 571 -13.78 -11.00 4.54
CA CYS A 571 -13.76 -12.26 3.79
C CYS A 571 -14.28 -12.08 2.36
N LEU A 572 -15.37 -11.32 2.18
CA LEU A 572 -15.99 -11.06 0.89
C LEU A 572 -15.09 -10.26 -0.07
N SER A 573 -14.11 -9.54 0.45
CA SER A 573 -13.15 -8.85 -0.43
C SER A 573 -12.34 -9.78 -1.32
N CYS A 574 -12.10 -11.02 -0.89
CA CYS A 574 -11.53 -12.08 -1.73
C CYS A 574 -12.61 -12.98 -2.32
N HIS A 575 -13.66 -13.28 -1.55
CA HIS A 575 -14.72 -14.22 -1.93
C HIS A 575 -15.87 -13.57 -2.72
N ASN A 576 -15.52 -12.75 -3.71
CA ASN A 576 -16.46 -12.00 -4.56
C ASN A 576 -16.53 -12.49 -6.01
N GLY A 577 -15.78 -13.53 -6.37
CA GLY A 577 -15.74 -14.05 -7.75
C GLY A 577 -14.92 -13.19 -8.72
N LYS A 578 -14.18 -12.19 -8.23
CA LYS A 578 -13.39 -11.27 -9.05
C LYS A 578 -11.93 -11.24 -8.65
N THR A 579 -11.65 -11.19 -7.34
CA THR A 579 -10.30 -11.04 -6.79
C THR A 579 -9.43 -12.24 -7.16
N ASP A 580 -8.36 -12.01 -7.92
CA ASP A 580 -7.38 -13.02 -8.32
C ASP A 580 -6.10 -12.89 -7.49
N LEU A 581 -5.79 -13.94 -6.74
CA LEU A 581 -4.53 -14.08 -6.02
C LEU A 581 -3.75 -15.22 -6.66
N TYR A 582 -2.73 -14.86 -7.46
CA TYR A 582 -1.77 -15.84 -7.97
C TYR A 582 -2.36 -16.87 -8.93
N GLY A 583 -3.25 -16.40 -9.81
CA GLY A 583 -4.02 -17.23 -10.74
C GLY A 583 -5.19 -17.93 -10.06
N LYS A 584 -5.49 -17.61 -8.80
CA LYS A 584 -6.60 -18.20 -8.07
C LYS A 584 -7.62 -17.13 -7.74
N GLN A 585 -8.70 -17.15 -8.50
CA GLN A 585 -9.85 -16.32 -8.24
C GLN A 585 -10.60 -16.81 -6.99
N GLY A 586 -10.83 -15.91 -6.05
CA GLY A 586 -11.66 -16.19 -4.88
C GLY A 586 -13.10 -16.39 -5.33
N LYS A 587 -13.69 -17.54 -5.00
CA LYS A 587 -15.05 -17.89 -5.42
C LYS A 587 -16.06 -16.95 -4.76
N ALA A 588 -17.00 -16.44 -5.55
CA ALA A 588 -18.20 -15.81 -5.03
C ALA A 588 -18.96 -16.81 -4.16
N ILE A 589 -19.65 -16.32 -3.13
CA ILE A 589 -20.46 -17.16 -2.23
C ILE A 589 -21.96 -16.90 -2.35
N TYR A 590 -22.35 -15.75 -2.90
CA TYR A 590 -23.72 -15.42 -3.30
C TYR A 590 -23.77 -14.87 -4.72
N ASP A 591 -24.95 -14.94 -5.33
CA ASP A 591 -25.26 -14.30 -6.60
C ASP A 591 -25.36 -12.79 -6.43
N LYS A 592 -24.66 -12.01 -7.27
CA LYS A 592 -24.59 -10.55 -7.11
C LYS A 592 -25.95 -9.87 -7.36
N GLU A 593 -26.77 -10.43 -8.25
CA GLU A 593 -28.04 -9.83 -8.65
C GLU A 593 -29.15 -10.15 -7.64
N THR A 594 -29.23 -11.39 -7.18
CA THR A 594 -30.31 -11.81 -6.26
C THR A 594 -29.93 -11.70 -4.79
N GLY A 595 -28.64 -11.75 -4.46
CA GLY A 595 -28.14 -11.85 -3.09
C GLY A 595 -28.27 -13.25 -2.48
N ASP A 596 -28.86 -14.21 -3.20
CA ASP A 596 -29.02 -15.59 -2.74
C ASP A 596 -27.68 -16.33 -2.72
N PRO A 597 -27.49 -17.31 -1.82
CA PRO A 597 -26.26 -18.09 -1.80
C PRO A 597 -26.11 -18.92 -3.08
N ILE A 598 -24.90 -18.98 -3.64
CA ILE A 598 -24.59 -19.79 -4.84
C ILE A 598 -24.91 -21.27 -4.59
N ASN A 599 -24.72 -21.72 -3.35
CA ASN A 599 -25.22 -23.02 -2.88
C ASN A 599 -26.43 -22.80 -1.96
N PRO A 600 -27.66 -23.08 -2.41
CA PRO A 600 -28.87 -22.93 -1.61
C PRO A 600 -28.89 -23.76 -0.31
N ALA A 601 -28.05 -24.80 -0.20
CA ALA A 601 -27.91 -25.58 1.03
C ALA A 601 -27.09 -24.86 2.12
N ASN A 602 -26.46 -23.72 1.80
CA ASN A 602 -25.66 -22.93 2.71
C ASN A 602 -26.28 -21.54 2.90
N ASP A 603 -27.23 -21.46 3.81
CA ASP A 603 -27.89 -20.23 4.26
C ASP A 603 -26.95 -19.26 4.99
N GLY A 604 -25.69 -19.61 5.25
CA GLY A 604 -24.69 -18.69 5.79
C GLY A 604 -24.00 -17.86 4.70
N HIS A 605 -24.23 -18.18 3.43
CA HIS A 605 -23.57 -17.55 2.31
C HIS A 605 -24.39 -16.46 1.64
N ASP A 606 -25.66 -16.29 2.00
CA ASP A 606 -26.52 -15.24 1.46
C ASP A 606 -25.99 -13.84 1.82
N ARG A 607 -26.34 -12.83 1.00
CA ARG A 607 -25.83 -11.46 1.19
C ARG A 607 -26.21 -10.87 2.54
N GLU A 608 -27.44 -11.12 3.00
CA GLU A 608 -28.03 -10.54 4.20
C GLU A 608 -27.75 -11.37 5.48
N SER A 609 -26.98 -12.45 5.34
CA SER A 609 -26.67 -13.36 6.44
C SER A 609 -26.02 -12.63 7.59
N GLN A 610 -26.59 -12.82 8.79
CA GLN A 610 -26.02 -12.31 10.04
C GLN A 610 -24.96 -13.25 10.63
N LYS A 611 -24.77 -14.44 10.05
CA LYS A 611 -23.78 -15.42 10.48
C LYS A 611 -22.38 -14.90 10.16
N THR A 612 -21.48 -14.96 11.14
CA THR A 612 -20.07 -14.67 10.89
C THR A 612 -19.41 -15.83 10.15
N CYS A 613 -18.40 -15.53 9.34
CA CYS A 613 -17.58 -16.57 8.72
C CYS A 613 -16.93 -17.49 9.77
N ALA A 614 -16.63 -16.96 10.96
CA ALA A 614 -15.99 -17.69 12.03
C ALA A 614 -16.84 -18.79 12.65
N GLU A 615 -18.17 -18.63 12.67
CA GLU A 615 -19.08 -19.66 13.18
C GLU A 615 -18.96 -21.00 12.42
N CYS A 616 -18.62 -20.95 11.13
CA CYS A 616 -18.57 -22.13 10.28
C CYS A 616 -17.14 -22.48 9.83
N HIS A 617 -16.28 -21.48 9.62
CA HIS A 617 -14.92 -21.66 9.08
C HIS A 617 -13.81 -21.57 10.13
N SER A 618 -14.12 -21.69 11.43
CA SER A 618 -13.13 -21.75 12.50
C SER A 618 -13.56 -22.76 13.56
N ASP A 619 -12.62 -23.58 14.04
CA ASP A 619 -12.90 -24.52 15.14
C ASP A 619 -13.06 -23.78 16.48
N SER A 620 -12.40 -22.63 16.65
CA SER A 620 -12.50 -21.77 17.84
C SER A 620 -13.53 -20.65 17.73
N GLN A 621 -14.31 -20.59 16.65
CA GLN A 621 -15.22 -19.48 16.33
C GLN A 621 -14.53 -18.10 16.37
N SER A 622 -13.23 -18.07 16.06
CA SER A 622 -12.42 -16.86 16.07
C SER A 622 -12.21 -16.35 14.66
N PHE A 623 -12.53 -15.07 14.44
CA PHE A 623 -12.18 -14.38 13.20
C PHE A 623 -10.70 -14.52 12.82
N MET A 624 -9.81 -14.51 13.82
CA MET A 624 -8.38 -14.63 13.58
C MET A 624 -8.01 -16.00 12.99
N GLU A 625 -8.66 -17.08 13.45
CA GLU A 625 -8.49 -18.39 12.83
C GLU A 625 -9.06 -18.40 11.41
N THR A 626 -10.26 -17.85 11.21
CA THR A 626 -10.88 -17.76 9.88
C THR A 626 -10.05 -16.96 8.87
N ALA A 627 -9.36 -15.91 9.30
CA ALA A 627 -8.51 -15.11 8.43
C ALA A 627 -7.18 -15.82 8.08
N HIS A 628 -6.58 -16.57 9.01
CA HIS A 628 -5.24 -17.14 8.83
C HIS A 628 -5.23 -18.62 8.43
N ALA A 629 -6.23 -19.40 8.83
CA ALA A 629 -6.39 -20.81 8.48
C ALA A 629 -7.88 -21.20 8.48
N PRO A 630 -8.70 -20.63 7.57
CA PRO A 630 -10.12 -20.94 7.51
C PRO A 630 -10.32 -22.42 7.23
N LYS A 631 -11.17 -23.07 8.02
CA LYS A 631 -11.54 -24.47 7.78
C LYS A 631 -12.30 -24.59 6.46
N ARG A 632 -11.86 -25.51 5.60
CA ARG A 632 -12.64 -25.95 4.44
C ARG A 632 -13.83 -26.75 4.95
N ILE A 633 -15.03 -26.22 4.74
CA ILE A 633 -16.26 -26.99 4.93
C ILE A 633 -16.44 -27.79 3.64
N THR A 634 -16.27 -29.10 3.72
CA THR A 634 -16.61 -29.97 2.60
C THR A 634 -18.13 -29.89 2.40
N PRO A 635 -18.62 -29.67 1.15
CA PRO A 635 -20.06 -29.67 0.86
C PRO A 635 -20.77 -30.94 1.33
#